data_AF-A0A418W8U8-F1
#
_entry.id   AF-A0A418W8U8-F1
#
_cell.length_a   1.000
_cell.length_b   1.000
_cell.length_c   1.000
_cell.angle_alpha   90.00
_cell.angle_beta   90.00
_cell.angle_gamma   90.00
#
_symmetry.space_group_name_H-M   'P 1'
#
loop_
_entity.id
_entity.type
_entity.pdbx_description
1 polymer ?
#
loop_
_entity_poly.entity_id
_entity_poly.type
_entity_poly.pdbx_seq_one_letter_code
_entity_poly.pdbx_strand_id
1 'polypeptide(L)'
;MKVQNLYELVDQIYAAAWLPQRWTQVLNRLVAACGVQGCVLYIISGGSVRWIASEAVTPLVAEFVGDGWCRNNRWVTRAIAKQFPGFLGDGDLFTGAELESDPIYRDFLVPRGIHWTVGTTIQLPDGEIAIFQLVGDRTRPPLTSAELEILDTLRPHLARSAMVSARLPLIKAESATRTLEAMGLPAAAITSDGRIKFANSRFESLGKRITTYRTTGRISIANEAAAKLFETAMAGLGSGGTTETRSIPIRGDGEPPMVLHILPTRRESNEIFGDTGALIVVTAVGTPGAPPALLLQGLFDLTPAEARVAQSVAEGATLEELSDTLKVSRETLRTQLRMVFAKTGTKRQAELASLILGSVRFHAPDVSRKAKKQP
;
A
#
# COMPACT_ATOMS: atom_id res chain seq x y z
N MET A 1 -22.82 30.17 5.71
CA MET A 1 -22.14 29.78 4.44
C MET A 1 -22.87 30.40 3.26
N LYS A 2 -22.18 31.06 2.30
CA LYS A 2 -22.82 31.48 1.04
C LYS A 2 -22.98 30.27 0.11
N VAL A 3 -24.12 30.13 -0.58
CA VAL A 3 -24.45 28.99 -1.46
C VAL A 3 -23.41 28.76 -2.56
N GLN A 4 -22.82 29.82 -3.12
CA GLN A 4 -21.74 29.74 -4.11
C GLN A 4 -20.50 28.98 -3.58
N ASN A 5 -20.17 29.13 -2.30
CA ASN A 5 -19.03 28.47 -1.67
C ASN A 5 -19.28 26.97 -1.42
N LEU A 6 -20.55 26.53 -1.43
CA LEU A 6 -20.92 25.13 -1.21
C LEU A 6 -20.62 24.27 -2.45
N TYR A 7 -20.95 24.76 -3.64
CA TYR A 7 -20.68 24.05 -4.90
C TYR A 7 -19.18 23.88 -5.15
N GLU A 8 -18.39 24.94 -4.97
CA GLU A 8 -16.93 24.85 -5.09
C GLU A 8 -16.35 23.84 -4.10
N LEU A 9 -16.87 23.80 -2.87
CA LEU A 9 -16.43 22.82 -1.87
C LEU A 9 -16.78 21.39 -2.28
N VAL A 10 -17.96 21.15 -2.85
CA VAL A 10 -18.35 19.84 -3.39
C VAL A 10 -17.41 19.39 -4.50
N ASP A 11 -17.04 20.28 -5.42
CA ASP A 11 -16.09 19.96 -6.49
C ASP A 11 -14.70 19.60 -5.93
N GLN A 12 -14.23 20.33 -4.90
CA GLN A 12 -12.97 20.00 -4.24
C GLN A 12 -13.04 18.66 -3.49
N ILE A 13 -14.17 18.34 -2.86
CA ILE A 13 -14.39 17.03 -2.24
C ILE A 13 -14.23 15.92 -3.28
N TYR A 14 -14.79 16.07 -4.48
CA TYR A 14 -14.63 15.07 -5.55
C TYR A 14 -13.22 15.04 -6.14
N ALA A 15 -12.54 16.17 -6.25
CA ALA A 15 -11.15 16.20 -6.68
C ALA A 15 -10.25 15.43 -5.70
N ALA A 16 -10.50 15.54 -4.40
CA ALA A 16 -9.77 14.81 -3.35
C ALA A 16 -9.99 13.30 -3.41
N ALA A 17 -11.08 12.82 -4.02
CA ALA A 17 -11.33 11.40 -4.22
C ALA A 17 -10.19 10.71 -4.99
N TRP A 18 -9.63 11.42 -5.98
CA TRP A 18 -8.61 10.94 -6.92
C TRP A 18 -7.20 11.41 -6.57
N LEU A 19 -7.09 12.52 -5.85
CA LEU A 19 -5.82 13.15 -5.46
C LEU A 19 -5.77 13.23 -3.93
N PRO A 20 -5.24 12.19 -3.24
CA PRO A 20 -5.24 12.11 -1.79
C PRO A 20 -4.67 13.35 -1.08
N GLN A 21 -3.67 14.00 -1.70
CA GLN A 21 -3.02 15.20 -1.18
C GLN A 21 -3.97 16.40 -1.07
N ARG A 22 -5.12 16.39 -1.77
CA ARG A 22 -6.10 17.48 -1.72
C ARG A 22 -7.04 17.40 -0.52
N TRP A 23 -7.07 16.30 0.23
CA TRP A 23 -7.96 16.21 1.38
C TRP A 23 -7.64 17.26 2.44
N THR A 24 -6.37 17.59 2.69
CA THR A 24 -5.99 18.69 3.60
C THR A 24 -6.61 20.03 3.17
N GLN A 25 -6.69 20.29 1.86
CA GLN A 25 -7.35 21.48 1.32
C GLN A 25 -8.86 21.47 1.59
N VAL A 26 -9.52 20.32 1.44
CA VAL A 26 -10.94 20.13 1.77
C VAL A 26 -11.18 20.41 3.26
N LEU A 27 -10.34 19.88 4.15
CA LEU A 27 -10.45 20.13 5.59
C LEU A 27 -10.26 21.61 5.93
N ASN A 28 -9.26 22.28 5.36
CA ASN A 28 -9.05 23.71 5.57
C ASN A 28 -10.23 24.56 5.06
N ARG A 29 -10.90 24.15 3.97
CA ARG A 29 -12.10 24.81 3.47
C ARG A 29 -13.32 24.59 4.38
N LEU A 30 -13.48 23.40 4.95
CA LEU A 30 -14.51 23.14 5.97
C LEU A 30 -14.27 24.01 7.22
N VAL A 31 -13.02 24.12 7.67
CA VAL A 31 -12.64 25.01 8.78
C VAL A 31 -13.05 26.45 8.49
N ALA A 32 -12.68 26.99 7.33
CA ALA A 32 -13.03 28.35 6.95
C ALA A 32 -14.54 28.58 6.77
N ALA A 33 -15.26 27.58 6.23
CA ALA A 33 -16.69 27.68 5.95
C ALA A 33 -17.54 27.62 7.22
N CYS A 34 -17.14 26.78 8.19
CA CYS A 34 -17.80 26.63 9.48
C CYS A 34 -17.28 27.62 10.52
N GLY A 35 -16.13 28.27 10.29
CA GLY A 35 -15.48 29.16 11.26
C GLY A 35 -15.13 28.46 12.56
N VAL A 36 -14.56 27.25 12.46
CA VAL A 36 -14.14 26.42 13.61
C VAL A 36 -12.62 26.43 13.76
N GLN A 37 -12.09 25.84 14.84
CA GLN A 37 -10.65 25.83 15.10
C GLN A 37 -9.90 24.84 14.22
N GLY A 38 -10.52 23.70 13.91
CA GLY A 38 -9.90 22.69 13.07
C GLY A 38 -10.86 21.63 12.57
N CYS A 39 -10.39 20.85 11.62
CA CYS A 39 -11.08 19.69 11.09
C CYS A 39 -10.08 18.55 10.87
N VAL A 40 -10.52 17.33 11.16
CA VAL A 40 -9.71 16.12 11.09
C VAL A 40 -10.49 15.06 10.34
N LEU A 41 -9.81 14.34 9.46
CA LEU A 41 -10.30 13.11 8.86
C LEU A 41 -9.50 11.94 9.41
N TYR A 42 -10.17 11.07 10.17
CA TYR A 42 -9.62 9.81 10.65
C TYR A 42 -10.07 8.65 9.78
N ILE A 43 -9.20 7.65 9.59
CA ILE A 43 -9.51 6.34 9.05
C ILE A 43 -9.15 5.30 10.12
N ILE A 44 -10.17 4.59 10.60
CA ILE A 44 -10.02 3.54 11.61
C ILE A 44 -10.06 2.18 10.92
N SER A 45 -9.05 1.34 11.18
CA SER A 45 -8.95 -0.01 10.61
C SER A 45 -8.26 -0.96 11.59
N GLY A 46 -8.96 -1.99 12.06
CA GLY A 46 -8.35 -3.12 12.79
C GLY A 46 -7.51 -2.76 14.03
N GLY A 47 -7.80 -1.63 14.70
CA GLY A 47 -7.03 -1.12 15.84
C GLY A 47 -5.96 -0.08 15.50
N SER A 48 -5.74 0.20 14.21
CA SER A 48 -4.93 1.31 13.72
C SER A 48 -5.79 2.54 13.45
N VAL A 49 -5.19 3.72 13.62
CA VAL A 49 -5.80 5.02 13.32
C VAL A 49 -4.86 5.77 12.40
N ARG A 50 -5.35 6.13 11.22
CA ARG A 50 -4.69 7.04 10.28
C ARG A 50 -5.45 8.34 10.25
N TRP A 51 -4.75 9.43 9.98
CA TRP A 51 -5.39 10.74 10.04
C TRP A 51 -4.69 11.75 9.13
N ILE A 52 -5.48 12.72 8.70
CA ILE A 52 -5.02 14.00 8.18
C ILE A 52 -5.84 15.09 8.87
N ALA A 53 -5.25 16.24 9.05
CA ALA A 53 -5.87 17.35 9.74
C ALA A 53 -5.67 18.65 8.98
N SER A 54 -6.52 19.64 9.26
CA SER A 54 -6.21 21.03 8.97
C SER A 54 -4.95 21.46 9.74
N GLU A 55 -4.19 22.37 9.15
CA GLU A 55 -2.86 22.79 9.64
C GLU A 55 -2.88 23.17 11.13
N ALA A 56 -3.87 23.96 11.55
CA ALA A 56 -3.99 24.49 12.92
C ALA A 56 -4.06 23.41 14.02
N VAL A 57 -4.58 22.22 13.72
CA VAL A 57 -4.74 21.14 14.72
C VAL A 57 -3.85 19.93 14.44
N THR A 58 -2.96 20.03 13.45
CA THR A 58 -2.01 18.95 13.12
C THR A 58 -1.15 18.53 14.32
N PRO A 59 -0.52 19.46 15.10
CA PRO A 59 0.26 19.08 16.27
C PRO A 59 -0.58 18.39 17.36
N LEU A 60 -1.81 18.87 17.57
CA LEU A 60 -2.76 18.31 18.53
C LEU A 60 -3.13 16.87 18.19
N VAL A 61 -3.44 16.60 16.91
CA VAL A 61 -3.82 15.25 16.48
C VAL A 61 -2.62 14.30 16.51
N ALA A 62 -1.42 14.78 16.19
CA ALA A 62 -0.19 13.99 16.30
C ALA A 62 0.05 13.52 17.74
N GLU A 63 -0.11 14.40 18.72
CA GLU A 63 -0.03 14.06 20.15
C GLU A 63 -1.17 13.11 20.56
N PHE A 64 -2.41 13.41 20.15
CA PHE A 64 -3.59 12.59 20.49
C PHE A 64 -3.44 11.13 20.04
N VAL A 65 -2.95 10.92 18.81
CA VAL A 65 -2.74 9.57 18.26
C VAL A 65 -1.45 8.95 18.79
N GLY A 66 -0.37 9.73 18.89
CA GLY A 66 0.95 9.27 19.35
C GLY A 66 0.94 8.74 20.78
N ASP A 67 0.26 9.45 21.69
CA ASP A 67 0.13 9.08 23.10
C ASP A 67 -0.99 8.06 23.33
N GLY A 68 -1.73 7.68 22.28
CA GLY A 68 -2.74 6.65 22.33
C GLY A 68 -4.09 7.07 22.91
N TRP A 69 -4.36 8.37 23.05
CA TRP A 69 -5.67 8.89 23.50
C TRP A 69 -6.82 8.51 22.57
N CYS A 70 -6.53 8.21 21.30
CA CYS A 70 -7.53 7.71 20.36
C CYS A 70 -8.04 6.29 20.71
N ARG A 71 -7.35 5.54 21.57
CA ARG A 71 -7.77 4.19 21.99
C ARG A 71 -8.99 4.30 22.90
N ASN A 72 -9.97 3.41 22.69
CA ASN A 72 -11.21 3.37 23.47
C ASN A 72 -11.99 4.69 23.50
N ASN A 73 -11.86 5.52 22.46
CA ASN A 73 -12.57 6.79 22.37
C ASN A 73 -14.09 6.56 22.36
N ARG A 74 -14.78 6.99 23.44
CA ARG A 74 -16.22 6.81 23.63
C ARG A 74 -17.05 7.55 22.59
N TRP A 75 -16.57 8.70 22.10
CA TRP A 75 -17.26 9.46 21.05
C TRP A 75 -17.40 8.59 19.81
N VAL A 76 -16.30 7.96 19.37
CA VAL A 76 -16.27 7.08 18.19
C VAL A 76 -17.20 5.88 18.39
N THR A 77 -17.08 5.20 19.53
CA THR A 77 -17.92 4.01 19.84
C THR A 77 -19.41 4.35 19.81
N ARG A 78 -19.81 5.47 20.44
CA ARG A 78 -21.22 5.91 20.50
C ARG A 78 -21.72 6.38 19.14
N ALA A 79 -20.91 7.12 18.38
CA ALA A 79 -21.26 7.57 17.03
C ALA A 79 -21.47 6.41 16.05
N ILE A 80 -20.61 5.37 16.10
CA ILE A 80 -20.79 4.15 15.31
C ILE A 80 -22.08 3.43 15.69
N ALA A 81 -22.35 3.28 17.00
CA ALA A 81 -23.55 2.61 17.50
C ALA A 81 -24.84 3.31 17.10
N LYS A 82 -24.84 4.65 17.01
CA LYS A 82 -26.02 5.41 16.55
C LYS A 82 -26.37 5.20 15.09
N GLN A 83 -25.40 4.84 14.24
CA GLN A 83 -25.56 4.71 12.78
C GLN A 83 -26.30 5.91 12.13
N PHE A 84 -26.12 7.12 12.68
CA PHE A 84 -26.84 8.29 12.22
C PHE A 84 -26.23 8.81 10.91
N PRO A 85 -27.03 9.02 9.83
CA PRO A 85 -26.52 9.45 8.54
C PRO A 85 -26.33 10.98 8.45
N GLY A 86 -25.82 11.60 9.51
CA GLY A 86 -25.59 13.05 9.62
C GLY A 86 -24.44 13.38 10.58
N PHE A 87 -24.18 14.67 10.78
CA PHE A 87 -23.25 15.16 11.78
C PHE A 87 -23.89 15.13 13.17
N LEU A 88 -23.13 14.68 14.15
CA LEU A 88 -23.50 14.58 15.56
C LEU A 88 -22.61 15.52 16.37
N GLY A 89 -23.21 16.32 17.23
CA GLY A 89 -22.51 17.07 18.26
C GLY A 89 -22.31 16.24 19.53
N ASP A 90 -21.49 16.76 20.45
CA ASP A 90 -21.22 16.09 21.72
C ASP A 90 -22.50 15.81 22.54
N GLY A 91 -23.45 16.75 22.52
CA GLY A 91 -24.74 16.59 23.22
C GLY A 91 -25.66 15.49 22.67
N ASP A 92 -25.43 15.04 21.43
CA ASP A 92 -26.17 13.91 20.86
C ASP A 92 -25.65 12.55 21.35
N LEU A 93 -24.44 12.56 21.91
CA LEU A 93 -23.68 11.37 22.31
C LEU A 93 -23.43 11.29 23.82
N PHE A 94 -23.39 12.42 24.51
CA PHE A 94 -23.07 12.51 25.93
C PHE A 94 -24.07 13.42 26.63
N THR A 95 -24.40 13.07 27.88
CA THR A 95 -24.95 14.08 28.79
C THR A 95 -23.85 15.06 29.22
N GLY A 96 -24.21 16.26 29.67
CA GLY A 96 -23.22 17.26 30.12
C GLY A 96 -22.26 16.73 31.19
N ALA A 97 -22.80 16.06 32.22
CA ALA A 97 -22.00 15.46 33.29
C ALA A 97 -21.07 14.33 32.79
N GLU A 98 -21.54 13.50 31.83
CA GLU A 98 -20.69 12.48 31.23
C GLU A 98 -19.52 13.10 30.46
N LEU A 99 -19.79 14.17 29.68
CA LEU A 99 -18.79 14.85 28.87
C LEU A 99 -17.72 15.52 29.74
N GLU A 100 -18.13 16.23 30.80
CA GLU A 100 -17.22 16.86 31.76
C GLU A 100 -16.31 15.86 32.47
N SER A 101 -16.83 14.65 32.75
CA SER A 101 -16.08 13.59 33.40
C SER A 101 -15.21 12.75 32.45
N ASP A 102 -15.39 12.91 31.12
CA ASP A 102 -14.73 12.08 30.13
C ASP A 102 -13.22 12.37 30.10
N PRO A 103 -12.34 11.35 30.23
CA PRO A 103 -10.90 11.57 30.29
C PRO A 103 -10.32 12.26 29.05
N ILE A 104 -10.85 11.99 27.86
CA ILE A 104 -10.36 12.62 26.63
C ILE A 104 -10.69 14.13 26.67
N TYR A 105 -11.87 14.50 27.14
CA TYR A 105 -12.25 15.91 27.25
C TYR A 105 -11.49 16.61 28.37
N ARG A 106 -11.56 16.08 29.59
CA ARG A 106 -10.99 16.69 30.79
C ARG A 106 -9.47 16.80 30.75
N ASP A 107 -8.79 15.71 30.37
CA ASP A 107 -7.34 15.60 30.54
C ASP A 107 -6.57 15.92 29.26
N PHE A 108 -7.22 15.83 28.09
CA PHE A 108 -6.55 16.06 26.80
C PHE A 108 -7.07 17.28 26.04
N LEU A 109 -8.35 17.28 25.64
CA LEU A 109 -8.92 18.27 24.71
C LEU A 109 -9.04 19.67 25.35
N VAL A 110 -9.69 19.78 26.51
CA VAL A 110 -9.95 21.05 27.19
C VAL A 110 -8.64 21.78 27.57
N PRO A 111 -7.61 21.11 28.15
CA PRO A 111 -6.32 21.75 28.41
C PRO A 111 -5.61 22.30 27.16
N ARG A 112 -5.93 21.75 25.98
CA ARG A 112 -5.39 22.18 24.67
C ARG A 112 -6.31 23.14 23.92
N GLY A 113 -7.36 23.64 24.58
CA GLY A 113 -8.26 24.64 24.02
C GLY A 113 -9.44 24.07 23.23
N ILE A 114 -9.57 22.75 23.07
CA ILE A 114 -10.71 22.13 22.38
C ILE A 114 -11.85 21.90 23.38
N HIS A 115 -13.01 22.50 23.14
CA HIS A 115 -14.12 22.51 24.10
C HIS A 115 -15.38 21.81 23.62
N TRP A 116 -15.53 21.64 22.31
CA TRP A 116 -16.62 20.87 21.74
C TRP A 116 -16.19 20.28 20.39
N THR A 117 -16.84 19.19 20.02
CA THR A 117 -16.65 18.52 18.75
C THR A 117 -17.97 18.24 18.05
N VAL A 118 -17.91 18.19 16.73
CA VAL A 118 -19.01 17.78 15.85
C VAL A 118 -18.43 16.85 14.81
N GLY A 119 -19.07 15.74 14.50
CA GLY A 119 -18.53 14.84 13.49
C GLY A 119 -19.52 13.85 12.91
N THR A 120 -19.11 13.21 11.83
CA THR A 120 -19.87 12.14 11.17
C THR A 120 -18.98 10.92 10.98
N THR A 121 -19.58 9.74 11.04
CA THR A 121 -18.95 8.47 10.66
C THR A 121 -19.47 8.00 9.31
N ILE A 122 -18.59 7.37 8.52
CA ILE A 122 -18.88 6.78 7.21
C ILE A 122 -18.23 5.40 7.17
N GLN A 123 -19.04 4.36 6.97
CA GLN A 123 -18.56 3.00 6.74
C GLN A 123 -18.01 2.87 5.32
N LEU A 124 -16.81 2.34 5.18
CA LEU A 124 -16.13 2.14 3.89
C LEU A 124 -16.25 0.67 3.43
N PRO A 125 -16.14 0.39 2.11
CA PRO A 125 -16.36 -0.95 1.57
C PRO A 125 -15.40 -2.03 2.07
N ASP A 126 -14.22 -1.65 2.54
CA ASP A 126 -13.18 -2.56 3.04
C ASP A 126 -13.26 -2.77 4.57
N GLY A 127 -14.34 -2.32 5.21
CA GLY A 127 -14.56 -2.42 6.66
C GLY A 127 -13.87 -1.31 7.47
N GLU A 128 -13.19 -0.38 6.80
CA GLU A 128 -12.64 0.82 7.43
C GLU A 128 -13.75 1.82 7.76
N ILE A 129 -13.51 2.69 8.74
CA ILE A 129 -14.44 3.75 9.12
C ILE A 129 -13.75 5.10 8.91
N ALA A 130 -14.34 5.94 8.06
CA ALA A 130 -13.94 7.33 7.93
C ALA A 130 -14.71 8.20 8.92
N ILE A 131 -14.01 9.10 9.61
CA ILE A 131 -14.60 10.05 10.56
C ILE A 131 -14.15 11.45 10.19
N PHE A 132 -15.09 12.32 9.85
CA PHE A 132 -14.85 13.75 9.73
C PHE A 132 -15.25 14.40 11.04
N GLN A 133 -14.29 15.01 11.73
CA GLN A 133 -14.50 15.67 13.02
C GLN A 133 -14.07 17.13 12.93
N LEU A 134 -14.97 18.03 13.28
CA LEU A 134 -14.72 19.45 13.47
C LEU A 134 -14.55 19.70 14.97
N VAL A 135 -13.61 20.57 15.31
CA VAL A 135 -13.29 20.93 16.68
C VAL A 135 -13.37 22.44 16.87
N GLY A 136 -13.89 22.87 18.01
CA GLY A 136 -14.01 24.29 18.35
C GLY A 136 -13.56 24.60 19.78
N ASP A 137 -13.28 25.88 20.01
CA ASP A 137 -12.84 26.42 21.29
C ASP A 137 -13.99 27.12 22.06
N ARG A 138 -13.67 27.81 23.15
CA ARG A 138 -14.66 28.57 23.96
C ARG A 138 -15.12 29.87 23.31
N THR A 139 -14.38 30.39 22.33
CA THR A 139 -14.71 31.68 21.70
C THR A 139 -15.92 31.57 20.79
N ARG A 140 -16.26 30.35 20.38
CA ARG A 140 -17.42 30.03 19.56
C ARG A 140 -18.28 28.96 20.23
N PRO A 141 -19.62 29.13 20.33
CA PRO A 141 -20.49 28.06 20.80
C PRO A 141 -20.50 26.87 19.81
N PRO A 142 -20.94 25.67 20.23
CA PRO A 142 -21.17 24.55 19.33
C PRO A 142 -22.03 24.94 18.13
N LEU A 143 -21.82 24.28 16.98
CA LEU A 143 -22.56 24.54 15.76
C LEU A 143 -24.07 24.43 15.99
N THR A 144 -24.80 25.40 15.47
CA THR A 144 -26.27 25.44 15.58
C THR A 144 -26.91 24.37 14.70
N SER A 145 -28.18 24.00 14.96
CA SER A 145 -28.91 23.03 14.13
C SER A 145 -28.95 23.44 12.65
N ALA A 146 -29.10 24.72 12.34
CA ALA A 146 -29.08 25.22 10.96
C ALA A 146 -27.70 25.05 10.28
N GLU A 147 -26.60 25.14 11.05
CA GLU A 147 -25.26 24.87 10.53
C GLU A 147 -25.00 23.37 10.33
N LEU A 148 -25.53 22.53 11.23
CA LEU A 148 -25.50 21.07 11.08
C LEU A 148 -26.30 20.62 9.85
N GLU A 149 -27.47 21.20 9.59
CA GLU A 149 -28.26 20.92 8.39
C GLU A 149 -27.46 21.22 7.10
N ILE A 150 -26.68 22.31 7.09
CA ILE A 150 -25.80 22.64 5.96
C ILE A 150 -24.68 21.59 5.83
N LEU A 151 -24.05 21.19 6.93
CA LEU A 151 -23.03 20.12 6.92
C LEU A 151 -23.61 18.78 6.43
N ASP A 152 -24.85 18.47 6.80
CA ASP A 152 -25.55 17.28 6.35
C ASP A 152 -25.79 17.28 4.83
N THR A 153 -25.92 18.45 4.19
CA THR A 153 -25.94 18.52 2.72
C THR A 153 -24.59 18.12 2.09
N LEU A 154 -23.47 18.35 2.77
CA LEU A 154 -22.12 17.98 2.30
C LEU A 154 -21.81 16.51 2.55
N ARG A 155 -22.38 15.92 3.59
CA ARG A 155 -22.07 14.55 4.03
C ARG A 155 -22.16 13.50 2.91
N PRO A 156 -23.20 13.46 2.05
CA PRO A 156 -23.26 12.51 0.94
C PRO A 156 -22.11 12.64 -0.06
N HIS A 157 -21.55 13.84 -0.22
CA HIS A 157 -20.40 14.08 -1.10
C HIS A 157 -19.10 13.59 -0.44
N LEU A 158 -18.92 13.88 0.86
CA LEU A 158 -17.81 13.36 1.65
C LEU A 158 -17.79 11.83 1.66
N ALA A 159 -18.96 11.21 1.88
CA ALA A 159 -19.11 9.76 1.88
C ALA A 159 -18.73 9.14 0.53
N ARG A 160 -19.28 9.65 -0.58
CA ARG A 160 -18.95 9.15 -1.93
C ARG A 160 -17.47 9.31 -2.26
N SER A 161 -16.88 10.47 -1.94
CA SER A 161 -15.46 10.72 -2.19
C SER A 161 -14.56 9.79 -1.37
N ALA A 162 -14.84 9.64 -0.06
CA ALA A 162 -14.13 8.71 0.81
C ALA A 162 -14.23 7.25 0.33
N MET A 163 -15.41 6.81 -0.14
CA MET A 163 -15.60 5.48 -0.72
C MET A 163 -14.74 5.26 -1.97
N VAL A 164 -14.64 6.26 -2.85
CA VAL A 164 -13.77 6.19 -4.04
C VAL A 164 -12.30 6.15 -3.63
N SER A 165 -11.86 7.00 -2.70
CA SER A 165 -10.49 7.00 -2.18
C SER A 165 -10.11 5.66 -1.54
N ALA A 166 -11.03 5.02 -0.80
CA ALA A 166 -10.80 3.70 -0.21
C ALA A 166 -10.65 2.57 -1.27
N ARG A 167 -11.31 2.72 -2.41
CA ARG A 167 -11.33 1.68 -3.46
C ARG A 167 -10.10 1.71 -4.37
N LEU A 168 -9.47 2.87 -4.55
CA LEU A 168 -8.33 3.02 -5.46
C LEU A 168 -7.11 2.16 -5.06
N PRO A 169 -6.66 2.14 -3.78
CA PRO A 169 -5.58 1.25 -3.35
C PRO A 169 -5.91 -0.23 -3.56
N LEU A 170 -7.18 -0.61 -3.37
CA LEU A 170 -7.66 -1.98 -3.57
C LEU A 170 -7.53 -2.39 -5.05
N ILE A 171 -7.98 -1.54 -5.97
CA ILE A 171 -7.86 -1.76 -7.43
C ILE A 171 -6.40 -1.86 -7.85
N LYS A 172 -5.52 -0.98 -7.33
CA LYS A 172 -4.08 -1.02 -7.61
C LYS A 172 -3.47 -2.35 -7.15
N ALA A 173 -3.80 -2.80 -5.93
CA ALA A 173 -3.30 -4.05 -5.37
C ALA A 173 -3.77 -5.27 -6.19
N GLU A 174 -5.06 -5.33 -6.53
CA GLU A 174 -5.61 -6.38 -7.38
C GLU A 174 -4.93 -6.41 -8.76
N SER A 175 -4.83 -5.24 -9.41
CA SER A 175 -4.18 -5.12 -10.71
C SER A 175 -2.72 -5.57 -10.66
N ALA A 176 -1.98 -5.23 -9.61
CA ALA A 176 -0.59 -5.67 -9.45
C ALA A 176 -0.49 -7.21 -9.35
N THR A 177 -1.36 -7.85 -8.57
CA THR A 177 -1.37 -9.32 -8.44
C THR A 177 -1.72 -10.03 -9.76
N ARG A 178 -2.65 -9.48 -10.55
CA ARG A 178 -3.01 -9.99 -11.89
C ARG A 178 -1.89 -9.82 -12.90
N THR A 179 -1.20 -8.68 -12.89
CA THR A 179 -0.03 -8.46 -13.76
C THR A 179 1.09 -9.46 -13.46
N LEU A 180 1.36 -9.72 -12.18
CA LEU A 180 2.36 -10.71 -11.77
C LEU A 180 1.95 -12.14 -12.16
N GLU A 181 0.66 -12.46 -12.11
CA GLU A 181 0.15 -13.74 -12.59
C GLU A 181 0.43 -13.96 -14.08
N ALA A 182 0.20 -12.93 -14.90
CA ALA A 182 0.52 -12.95 -16.33
C ALA A 182 2.02 -13.11 -16.61
N MET A 183 2.88 -12.70 -15.68
CA MET A 183 4.33 -12.91 -15.71
C MET A 183 4.77 -14.29 -15.17
N GLY A 184 3.83 -15.13 -14.76
CA GLY A 184 4.14 -16.46 -14.22
C GLY A 184 4.45 -16.47 -12.73
N LEU A 185 4.29 -15.36 -12.02
CA LEU A 185 4.72 -15.21 -10.62
C LEU A 185 3.54 -15.41 -9.64
N PRO A 186 3.68 -16.31 -8.66
CA PRO A 186 2.80 -16.36 -7.50
C PRO A 186 2.89 -15.05 -6.70
N ALA A 187 1.76 -14.38 -6.50
CA ALA A 187 1.71 -13.11 -5.77
C ALA A 187 0.44 -12.93 -4.93
N ALA A 188 0.57 -12.20 -3.83
CA ALA A 188 -0.54 -11.80 -2.96
C ALA A 188 -0.35 -10.39 -2.41
N ALA A 189 -1.42 -9.60 -2.36
CA ALA A 189 -1.45 -8.33 -1.65
C ALA A 189 -2.01 -8.56 -0.24
N ILE A 190 -1.29 -8.06 0.77
CA ILE A 190 -1.65 -8.21 2.18
C ILE A 190 -1.81 -6.87 2.87
N THR A 191 -2.60 -6.86 3.94
CA THR A 191 -2.74 -5.75 4.88
C THR A 191 -1.51 -5.58 5.76
N SER A 192 -1.45 -4.45 6.50
CA SER A 192 -0.38 -4.20 7.47
C SER A 192 -0.35 -5.24 8.59
N ASP A 193 -1.49 -5.85 8.93
CA ASP A 193 -1.62 -6.94 9.92
C ASP A 193 -1.50 -8.36 9.34
N GLY A 194 -1.17 -8.49 8.04
CA GLY A 194 -0.85 -9.76 7.38
C GLY A 194 -2.04 -10.56 6.88
N ARG A 195 -3.21 -9.93 6.73
CA ARG A 195 -4.38 -10.53 6.08
C ARG A 195 -4.27 -10.35 4.57
N ILE A 196 -4.63 -11.38 3.82
CA ILE A 196 -4.67 -11.36 2.35
C ILE A 196 -5.88 -10.54 1.91
N LYS A 197 -5.62 -9.49 1.12
CA LYS A 197 -6.64 -8.76 0.36
C LYS A 197 -6.90 -9.42 -0.99
N PHE A 198 -5.81 -9.79 -1.69
CA PHE A 198 -5.86 -10.49 -2.96
C PHE A 198 -4.74 -11.50 -3.06
N ALA A 199 -5.00 -12.64 -3.68
CA ALA A 199 -3.98 -13.60 -4.08
C ALA A 199 -4.31 -14.06 -5.50
N ASN A 200 -3.29 -14.22 -6.35
CA ASN A 200 -3.49 -14.79 -7.67
C ASN A 200 -3.52 -16.33 -7.61
N SER A 201 -4.01 -16.99 -8.67
CA SER A 201 -4.20 -18.45 -8.65
C SER A 201 -2.89 -19.20 -8.45
N ARG A 202 -1.78 -18.64 -8.96
CA ARG A 202 -0.43 -19.18 -8.77
C ARG A 202 -0.02 -19.17 -7.30
N PHE A 203 -0.33 -18.11 -6.56
CA PHE A 203 -0.08 -18.02 -5.12
C PHE A 203 -0.91 -19.05 -4.35
N GLU A 204 -2.19 -19.18 -4.68
CA GLU A 204 -3.06 -20.20 -4.06
C GLU A 204 -2.59 -21.63 -4.38
N SER A 205 -1.95 -21.85 -5.54
CA SER A 205 -1.42 -23.15 -5.96
C SER A 205 -0.12 -23.57 -5.26
N LEU A 206 0.51 -22.70 -4.46
CA LEU A 206 1.75 -23.03 -3.71
C LEU A 206 1.53 -24.15 -2.68
N GLY A 207 0.28 -24.36 -2.27
CA GLY A 207 -0.17 -25.55 -1.55
C GLY A 207 0.44 -25.69 -0.16
N LYS A 208 1.04 -26.86 0.12
CA LYS A 208 1.54 -27.21 1.45
C LYS A 208 2.72 -26.34 1.92
N ARG A 209 3.44 -25.68 1.02
CA ARG A 209 4.59 -24.83 1.38
C ARG A 209 4.17 -23.48 1.94
N ILE A 210 3.17 -22.87 1.28
CA ILE A 210 2.56 -21.60 1.67
C ILE A 210 1.05 -21.79 1.57
N THR A 211 0.39 -21.93 2.72
CA THR A 211 -1.05 -22.17 2.81
C THR A 211 -1.77 -20.86 3.10
N THR A 212 -2.82 -20.58 2.33
CA THR A 212 -3.72 -19.45 2.55
C THR A 212 -4.99 -19.93 3.26
N TYR A 213 -5.22 -19.43 4.47
CA TYR A 213 -6.41 -19.77 5.24
C TYR A 213 -7.54 -18.80 4.89
N ARG A 214 -8.52 -19.27 4.10
CA ARG A 214 -9.65 -18.43 3.67
C ARG A 214 -10.48 -17.87 4.84
N THR A 215 -10.58 -18.60 5.95
CA THR A 215 -11.36 -18.18 7.14
C THR A 215 -10.70 -17.06 7.93
N THR A 216 -9.37 -17.08 8.07
CA THR A 216 -8.62 -16.06 8.81
C THR A 216 -8.01 -14.99 7.91
N GLY A 217 -7.99 -15.25 6.59
CA GLY A 217 -7.27 -14.46 5.61
C GLY A 217 -5.76 -14.52 5.77
N ARG A 218 -5.18 -15.42 6.58
CA ARG A 218 -3.74 -15.41 6.90
C ARG A 218 -2.94 -16.39 6.04
N ILE A 219 -1.65 -16.07 5.91
CA ILE A 219 -0.64 -16.92 5.28
C ILE A 219 0.07 -17.73 6.37
N SER A 220 0.29 -19.02 6.09
CA SER A 220 1.15 -19.88 6.89
C SER A 220 2.22 -20.51 6.02
N ILE A 221 3.46 -20.50 6.52
CA ILE A 221 4.61 -21.11 5.85
C ILE A 221 4.93 -22.40 6.60
N ALA A 222 5.04 -23.52 5.89
CA ALA A 222 5.26 -24.82 6.54
C ALA A 222 6.66 -24.97 7.15
N ASN A 223 7.68 -24.36 6.53
CA ASN A 223 9.03 -24.37 7.07
C ASN A 223 9.13 -23.45 8.29
N GLU A 224 9.44 -23.99 9.46
CA GLU A 224 9.44 -23.29 10.75
C GLU A 224 10.41 -22.09 10.77
N ALA A 225 11.61 -22.25 10.22
CA ALA A 225 12.59 -21.16 10.16
C ALA A 225 12.09 -20.01 9.27
N ALA A 226 11.49 -20.32 8.12
CA ALA A 226 10.90 -19.33 7.23
C ALA A 226 9.64 -18.67 7.85
N ALA A 227 8.82 -19.43 8.57
CA ALA A 227 7.66 -18.91 9.29
C ALA A 227 8.07 -17.87 10.33
N LYS A 228 9.11 -18.15 11.13
CA LYS A 228 9.63 -17.20 12.12
C LYS A 228 10.17 -15.91 11.49
N LEU A 229 10.87 -16.03 10.36
CA LEU A 229 11.33 -14.86 9.58
C LEU A 229 10.15 -14.05 9.03
N PHE A 230 9.09 -14.73 8.58
CA PHE A 230 7.89 -14.09 8.07
C PHE A 230 7.15 -13.34 9.17
N GLU A 231 6.95 -13.94 10.34
CA GLU A 231 6.36 -13.27 11.50
C GLU A 231 7.14 -12.01 11.92
N THR A 232 8.47 -12.11 11.95
CA THR A 232 9.35 -10.97 12.26
C THR A 232 9.21 -9.86 11.22
N ALA A 233 9.16 -10.21 9.93
CA ALA A 233 8.95 -9.24 8.86
C ALA A 233 7.57 -8.58 8.93
N MET A 234 6.52 -9.36 9.26
CA MET A 234 5.16 -8.85 9.42
C MET A 234 5.02 -7.91 10.61
N ALA A 235 5.69 -8.19 11.74
CA ALA A 235 5.72 -7.30 12.88
C ALA A 235 6.33 -5.91 12.55
N GLY A 236 7.30 -5.87 11.63
CA GLY A 236 7.90 -4.63 11.13
C GLY A 236 7.00 -3.79 10.21
N LEU A 237 6.04 -4.41 9.51
CA LEU A 237 5.08 -3.71 8.65
C LEU A 237 4.06 -2.90 9.46
N GLY A 238 3.60 -3.43 10.58
CA GLY A 238 2.58 -2.79 11.42
C GLY A 238 3.06 -1.56 12.21
N SER A 239 4.37 -1.42 12.42
CA SER A 239 4.95 -0.31 13.21
C SER A 239 5.29 0.94 12.38
N GLY A 240 4.96 0.95 11.08
CA GLY A 240 5.29 2.06 10.17
C GLY A 240 6.78 2.25 9.92
N GLY A 241 7.63 1.35 10.41
CA GLY A 241 9.08 1.53 10.47
C GLY A 241 9.88 0.90 9.33
N THR A 242 9.41 -0.16 8.67
CA THR A 242 10.24 -0.87 7.68
C THR A 242 9.75 -0.66 6.25
N THR A 243 10.49 0.13 5.48
CA THR A 243 10.32 0.30 4.02
C THR A 243 11.18 -0.69 3.21
N GLU A 244 11.99 -1.50 3.90
CA GLU A 244 12.91 -2.44 3.28
C GLU A 244 12.19 -3.70 2.77
N THR A 245 12.54 -4.11 1.55
CA THR A 245 12.12 -5.42 1.03
C THR A 245 12.77 -6.53 1.85
N ARG A 246 11.98 -7.52 2.26
CA ARG A 246 12.46 -8.72 2.97
C ARG A 246 12.37 -9.92 2.03
N SER A 247 13.42 -10.73 2.00
CA SER A 247 13.49 -11.96 1.21
C SER A 247 13.69 -13.14 2.14
N ILE A 248 12.77 -14.09 2.12
CA ILE A 248 12.73 -15.23 3.04
C ILE A 248 12.92 -16.51 2.22
N PRO A 249 14.05 -17.22 2.38
CA PRO A 249 14.25 -18.50 1.71
C PRO A 249 13.36 -19.56 2.34
N ILE A 250 12.63 -20.31 1.51
CA ILE A 250 11.85 -21.48 1.90
C ILE A 250 12.51 -22.68 1.25
N ARG A 251 13.10 -23.52 2.09
CA ARG A 251 13.73 -24.77 1.64
C ARG A 251 12.65 -25.71 1.12
N GLY A 252 12.95 -26.39 0.01
CA GLY A 252 12.10 -27.44 -0.52
C GLY A 252 12.53 -28.79 0.05
N ASP A 253 11.65 -29.44 0.79
CA ASP A 253 11.84 -30.82 1.26
C ASP A 253 11.38 -31.77 0.14
N GLY A 254 12.24 -31.96 -0.87
CA GLY A 254 11.93 -32.76 -2.07
C GLY A 254 11.25 -31.99 -3.22
N GLU A 255 11.05 -30.69 -3.04
CA GLU A 255 10.52 -29.74 -4.04
C GLU A 255 11.59 -28.68 -4.39
N PRO A 256 11.47 -27.94 -5.50
CA PRO A 256 12.37 -26.82 -5.77
C PRO A 256 12.31 -25.79 -4.64
N PRO A 257 13.47 -25.31 -4.14
CA PRO A 257 13.51 -24.24 -3.15
C PRO A 257 12.89 -22.96 -3.74
N MET A 258 12.44 -22.05 -2.89
CA MET A 258 11.85 -20.78 -3.31
C MET A 258 12.26 -19.64 -2.39
N VAL A 259 12.08 -18.40 -2.84
CA VAL A 259 12.20 -17.20 -2.02
C VAL A 259 10.85 -16.50 -2.00
N LEU A 260 10.38 -16.18 -0.80
CA LEU A 260 9.24 -15.31 -0.58
C LEU A 260 9.77 -13.88 -0.37
N HIS A 261 9.40 -12.97 -1.25
CA HIS A 261 9.71 -11.55 -1.15
C HIS A 261 8.51 -10.80 -0.57
N ILE A 262 8.74 -9.96 0.43
CA ILE A 262 7.78 -9.03 1.00
C ILE A 262 8.21 -7.63 0.58
N LEU A 263 7.41 -6.98 -0.25
CA LEU A 263 7.63 -5.63 -0.76
C LEU A 263 6.65 -4.69 -0.05
N PRO A 264 7.10 -3.95 0.98
CA PRO A 264 6.24 -2.99 1.68
C PRO A 264 5.71 -1.94 0.70
N THR A 265 4.42 -1.63 0.77
CA THR A 265 3.87 -0.50 0.02
C THR A 265 4.28 0.80 0.70
N ARG A 266 5.05 1.65 -0.01
CA ARG A 266 5.34 3.00 0.47
C ARG A 266 4.05 3.80 0.47
N ARG A 267 3.69 4.38 1.62
CA ARG A 267 2.60 5.35 1.73
C ARG A 267 3.20 6.74 1.76
N GLU A 268 2.64 7.64 0.98
CA GLU A 268 2.89 9.07 1.22
C GLU A 268 2.19 9.49 2.52
N SER A 269 2.68 10.54 3.18
CA SER A 269 2.11 11.03 4.46
C SER A 269 0.62 11.37 4.39
N ASN A 270 0.11 11.66 3.19
CA ASN A 270 -1.27 12.06 2.95
C ASN A 270 -2.16 10.91 2.43
N GLU A 271 -1.60 9.71 2.22
CA GLU A 271 -2.35 8.52 1.80
C GLU A 271 -2.89 7.77 3.03
N ILE A 272 -4.03 8.23 3.54
CA ILE A 272 -4.70 7.65 4.72
C ILE A 272 -5.72 6.56 4.40
N PHE A 273 -6.13 6.41 3.15
CA PHE A 273 -7.15 5.45 2.72
C PHE A 273 -6.54 4.11 2.33
N GLY A 274 -7.23 3.02 2.71
CA GLY A 274 -6.94 1.66 2.27
C GLY A 274 -5.75 1.04 2.98
N ASP A 275 -5.95 -0.09 3.64
CA ASP A 275 -4.87 -0.75 4.39
C ASP A 275 -4.10 -1.81 3.58
N THR A 276 -3.60 -1.51 2.38
CA THR A 276 -2.62 -2.42 1.76
C THR A 276 -1.25 -2.14 2.39
N GLY A 277 -0.63 -3.17 2.98
CA GLY A 277 0.64 -3.04 3.72
C GLY A 277 1.85 -3.55 2.92
N ALA A 278 1.68 -4.63 2.16
CA ALA A 278 2.74 -5.18 1.33
C ALA A 278 2.22 -6.01 0.15
N LEU A 279 3.07 -6.15 -0.87
CA LEU A 279 2.94 -7.14 -1.92
C LEU A 279 3.90 -8.29 -1.63
N ILE A 280 3.40 -9.52 -1.67
CA ILE A 280 4.19 -10.74 -1.55
C ILE A 280 4.37 -11.31 -2.96
N VAL A 281 5.61 -11.68 -3.29
CA VAL A 281 5.96 -12.35 -4.54
C VAL A 281 6.82 -13.56 -4.21
N VAL A 282 6.53 -14.71 -4.80
CA VAL A 282 7.31 -15.94 -4.60
C VAL A 282 8.07 -16.26 -5.88
N THR A 283 9.37 -16.49 -5.77
CA THR A 283 10.23 -16.91 -6.87
C THR A 283 10.79 -18.30 -6.58
N ALA A 284 10.73 -19.22 -7.54
CA ALA A 284 11.39 -20.50 -7.37
C ALA A 284 12.90 -20.33 -7.60
N VAL A 285 13.70 -20.90 -6.70
CA VAL A 285 15.16 -20.96 -6.80
C VAL A 285 15.50 -22.25 -7.54
N GLY A 286 16.10 -22.11 -8.71
CA GLY A 286 16.59 -23.27 -9.46
C GLY A 286 15.53 -24.03 -10.25
N THR A 287 14.34 -23.48 -10.49
CA THR A 287 13.59 -23.88 -11.70
C THR A 287 14.37 -23.37 -12.90
N PRO A 288 14.96 -24.25 -13.73
CA PRO A 288 15.57 -23.83 -14.98
C PRO A 288 14.44 -23.29 -15.86
N GLY A 289 14.48 -22.00 -16.12
CA GLY A 289 13.51 -21.34 -16.96
C GLY A 289 13.97 -19.92 -17.14
N ALA A 290 14.26 -19.55 -18.39
CA ALA A 290 14.56 -18.18 -18.69
C ALA A 290 13.34 -17.30 -18.32
N PRO A 291 13.57 -16.06 -17.81
CA PRO A 291 12.50 -15.10 -17.61
C PRO A 291 11.64 -14.97 -18.87
N PRO A 292 10.31 -14.77 -18.74
CA PRO A 292 9.43 -14.64 -19.89
C PRO A 292 9.95 -13.59 -20.87
N ALA A 293 9.87 -13.86 -22.19
CA ALA A 293 10.35 -12.94 -23.22
C ALA A 293 9.81 -11.50 -23.03
N LEU A 294 8.58 -11.32 -22.55
CA LEU A 294 8.01 -9.98 -22.30
C LEU A 294 8.83 -9.18 -21.26
N LEU A 295 9.32 -9.85 -20.21
CA LEU A 295 10.17 -9.21 -19.20
C LEU A 295 11.55 -8.85 -19.78
N LEU A 296 12.12 -9.72 -20.61
CA LEU A 296 13.40 -9.46 -21.29
C LEU A 296 13.30 -8.28 -22.27
N GLN A 297 12.16 -8.08 -22.92
CA GLN A 297 11.91 -6.90 -23.75
C GLN A 297 11.98 -5.61 -22.92
N GLY A 298 11.32 -5.59 -21.76
CA GLY A 298 11.31 -4.40 -20.91
C GLY A 298 12.64 -4.12 -20.21
N LEU A 299 13.44 -5.15 -19.90
CA LEU A 299 14.71 -4.99 -19.19
C LEU A 299 15.89 -4.60 -20.10
N PHE A 300 15.85 -5.01 -21.37
CA PHE A 300 16.98 -4.88 -22.30
C PHE A 300 16.58 -4.25 -23.65
N ASP A 301 15.38 -3.66 -23.74
CA ASP A 301 14.82 -3.08 -24.97
C ASP A 301 14.88 -4.03 -26.18
N LEU A 302 14.65 -5.32 -25.94
CA LEU A 302 14.62 -6.34 -26.99
C LEU A 302 13.31 -6.26 -27.77
N THR A 303 13.37 -6.56 -29.06
CA THR A 303 12.17 -6.84 -29.85
C THR A 303 11.57 -8.19 -29.45
N PRO A 304 10.29 -8.47 -29.81
CA PRO A 304 9.68 -9.77 -29.53
C PRO A 304 10.47 -10.97 -30.08
N ALA A 305 11.14 -10.81 -31.23
CA ALA A 305 11.96 -11.86 -31.82
C ALA A 305 13.28 -12.06 -31.03
N GLU A 306 13.96 -10.97 -30.71
CA GLU A 306 15.20 -10.98 -29.91
C GLU A 306 14.98 -11.57 -28.52
N ALA A 307 13.87 -11.22 -27.87
CA ALA A 307 13.54 -11.72 -26.54
C ALA A 307 13.24 -13.22 -26.53
N ARG A 308 12.61 -13.77 -27.58
CA ARG A 308 12.44 -15.22 -27.73
C ARG A 308 13.78 -15.94 -27.87
N VAL A 309 14.69 -15.39 -28.67
CA VAL A 309 16.05 -15.95 -28.82
C VAL A 309 16.82 -15.90 -27.49
N ALA A 310 16.77 -14.77 -26.79
CA ALA A 310 17.41 -14.59 -25.50
C ALA A 310 16.87 -15.56 -24.44
N GLN A 311 15.55 -15.75 -24.43
CA GLN A 311 14.87 -16.71 -23.56
C GLN A 311 15.35 -18.15 -23.83
N SER A 312 15.31 -18.60 -25.08
CA SER A 312 15.73 -19.96 -25.44
C SER A 312 17.22 -20.22 -25.16
N VAL A 313 18.09 -19.23 -25.32
CA VAL A 313 19.52 -19.37 -24.94
C VAL A 313 19.68 -19.55 -23.44
N ALA A 314 18.90 -18.84 -22.63
CA ALA A 314 18.93 -18.99 -21.18
C ALA A 314 18.26 -20.30 -20.70
N GLU A 315 17.40 -20.92 -21.51
CA GLU A 315 16.89 -22.29 -21.32
C GLU A 315 17.88 -23.38 -21.76
N GLY A 316 19.02 -22.99 -22.37
CA GLY A 316 20.07 -23.91 -22.79
C GLY A 316 19.91 -24.46 -24.21
N ALA A 317 18.99 -23.92 -25.02
CA ALA A 317 18.79 -24.37 -26.40
C ALA A 317 20.02 -24.08 -27.27
N THR A 318 20.39 -25.05 -28.09
CA THR A 318 21.42 -24.91 -29.12
C THR A 318 20.90 -24.10 -30.30
N LEU A 319 21.83 -23.57 -31.11
CA LEU A 319 21.45 -22.81 -32.33
C LEU A 319 20.68 -23.67 -33.34
N GLU A 320 20.93 -24.98 -33.34
CA GLU A 320 20.28 -25.95 -34.23
C GLU A 320 18.84 -26.18 -33.80
N GLU A 321 18.60 -26.45 -32.51
CA GLU A 321 17.25 -26.57 -31.94
C GLU A 321 16.42 -25.29 -32.12
N LEU A 322 17.07 -24.12 -31.97
CA LEU A 322 16.45 -22.81 -32.19
C LEU A 322 16.05 -22.58 -33.66
N SER A 323 16.91 -22.99 -34.59
CA SER A 323 16.67 -22.88 -36.04
C SER A 323 15.44 -23.70 -36.43
N ASP A 324 15.33 -24.91 -35.89
CA ASP A 324 14.24 -25.84 -36.17
C ASP A 324 12.92 -25.39 -35.51
N THR A 325 13.00 -24.93 -34.26
CA THR A 325 11.83 -24.47 -33.50
C THR A 325 11.23 -23.19 -34.06
N LEU A 326 12.07 -22.20 -34.41
CA LEU A 326 11.63 -20.90 -34.90
C LEU A 326 11.48 -20.83 -36.42
N LYS A 327 11.85 -21.90 -37.15
CA LYS A 327 11.82 -21.99 -38.62
C LYS A 327 12.54 -20.82 -39.32
N VAL A 328 13.68 -20.41 -38.79
CA VAL A 328 14.53 -19.34 -39.32
C VAL A 328 15.94 -19.84 -39.58
N SER A 329 16.62 -19.28 -40.58
CA SER A 329 17.98 -19.71 -40.92
C SER A 329 18.98 -19.41 -39.81
N ARG A 330 20.04 -20.23 -39.71
CA ARG A 330 21.16 -20.01 -38.77
C ARG A 330 21.79 -18.62 -38.90
N GLU A 331 21.83 -18.07 -40.11
CA GLU A 331 22.38 -16.73 -40.38
C GLU A 331 21.50 -15.62 -39.77
N THR A 332 20.18 -15.80 -39.87
CA THR A 332 19.21 -14.89 -39.22
C THR A 332 19.35 -14.94 -37.70
N LEU A 333 19.47 -16.15 -37.12
CA LEU A 333 19.68 -16.32 -35.68
C LEU A 333 21.00 -15.71 -35.20
N ARG A 334 22.08 -15.84 -35.99
CA ARG A 334 23.37 -15.18 -35.68
C ARG A 334 23.24 -13.66 -35.64
N THR A 335 22.49 -13.09 -36.58
CA THR A 335 22.24 -11.65 -36.61
C THR A 335 21.41 -11.21 -35.41
N GLN A 336 20.34 -11.93 -35.07
CA GLN A 336 19.53 -11.66 -33.88
C GLN A 336 20.34 -11.77 -32.58
N LEU A 337 21.19 -12.79 -32.43
CA LEU A 337 22.09 -12.93 -31.28
C LEU A 337 23.08 -11.77 -31.15
N ARG A 338 23.62 -11.29 -32.28
CA ARG A 338 24.51 -10.13 -32.27
C ARG A 338 23.81 -8.88 -31.76
N MET A 339 22.54 -8.68 -32.13
CA MET A 339 21.73 -7.57 -31.63
C MET A 339 21.41 -7.73 -30.14
N VAL A 340 21.05 -8.94 -29.70
CA VAL A 340 20.83 -9.25 -28.28
C VAL A 340 22.09 -8.95 -27.47
N PHE A 341 23.26 -9.46 -27.88
CA PHE A 341 24.54 -9.21 -27.21
C PHE A 341 24.88 -7.72 -27.08
N ALA A 342 24.62 -6.94 -28.13
CA ALA A 342 24.83 -5.50 -28.10
C ALA A 342 23.92 -4.80 -27.08
N LYS A 343 22.64 -5.21 -26.98
CA LYS A 343 21.67 -4.64 -26.06
C LYS A 343 21.84 -5.10 -24.61
N THR A 344 22.32 -6.33 -24.39
CA THR A 344 22.53 -6.90 -23.05
C THR A 344 23.94 -6.69 -22.52
N GLY A 345 24.86 -6.13 -23.32
CA GLY A 345 26.26 -5.92 -22.94
C GLY A 345 27.08 -7.21 -22.77
N THR A 346 26.64 -8.32 -23.37
CA THR A 346 27.31 -9.63 -23.29
C THR A 346 28.03 -9.94 -24.60
N LYS A 347 28.97 -10.88 -24.59
CA LYS A 347 29.74 -11.26 -25.80
C LYS A 347 29.59 -12.71 -26.20
N ARG A 348 29.05 -13.55 -25.31
CA ARG A 348 28.91 -15.00 -25.50
C ARG A 348 27.56 -15.49 -24.99
N GLN A 349 27.06 -16.58 -25.58
CA GLN A 349 25.79 -17.20 -25.16
C GLN A 349 25.79 -17.60 -23.68
N ALA A 350 26.90 -18.13 -23.16
CA ALA A 350 27.03 -18.48 -21.75
C ALA A 350 26.96 -17.25 -20.82
N GLU A 351 27.52 -16.11 -21.23
CA GLU A 351 27.44 -14.84 -20.50
C GLU A 351 26.01 -14.29 -20.53
N LEU A 352 25.34 -14.36 -21.69
CA LEU A 352 23.93 -14.01 -21.84
C LEU A 352 23.03 -14.88 -20.96
N ALA A 353 23.22 -16.20 -20.98
CA ALA A 353 22.47 -17.13 -20.13
C ALA A 353 22.70 -16.82 -18.65
N SER A 354 23.94 -16.56 -18.24
CA SER A 354 24.28 -16.23 -16.85
C SER A 354 23.66 -14.89 -16.41
N LEU A 355 23.68 -13.87 -17.27
CA LEU A 355 23.05 -12.58 -17.02
C LEU A 355 21.52 -12.74 -16.86
N ILE A 356 20.89 -13.48 -17.76
CA ILE A 356 19.44 -13.69 -17.78
C ILE A 356 18.97 -14.53 -16.59
N LEU A 357 19.74 -15.56 -16.20
CA LEU A 357 19.45 -16.43 -15.06
C LEU A 357 19.89 -15.82 -13.71
N GLY A 358 20.37 -14.57 -13.69
CA GLY A 358 20.80 -13.88 -12.46
C GLY A 358 22.04 -14.51 -11.79
N SER A 359 22.80 -15.32 -12.50
CA SER A 359 23.97 -16.05 -12.00
C SER A 359 25.25 -15.23 -12.18
N VAL A 360 25.30 -14.02 -11.63
CA VAL A 360 26.54 -13.20 -11.65
C VAL A 360 27.37 -13.49 -10.41
N ARG A 361 28.54 -14.13 -10.60
CA ARG A 361 29.66 -13.99 -9.66
C ARG A 361 30.29 -12.62 -9.91
N PHE A 362 30.17 -11.71 -8.95
CA PHE A 362 30.93 -10.46 -8.98
C PHE A 362 32.42 -10.79 -8.83
N HIS A 363 33.20 -10.64 -9.91
CA HIS A 363 34.64 -10.40 -9.77
C HIS A 363 34.82 -8.93 -9.41
N ALA A 364 35.20 -8.65 -8.17
CA ALA A 364 35.69 -7.33 -7.81
C ALA A 364 36.98 -7.05 -8.61
N PRO A 365 37.12 -5.88 -9.25
CA PRO A 365 38.38 -5.52 -9.88
C PRO A 365 39.48 -5.39 -8.82
N ASP A 366 40.59 -6.09 -9.04
CA ASP A 366 41.79 -6.07 -8.20
C ASP A 366 42.44 -4.67 -8.25
N VAL A 367 42.11 -3.82 -7.28
CA VAL A 367 42.81 -2.55 -7.03
C VAL A 367 44.00 -2.81 -6.10
N SER A 368 44.92 -3.69 -6.52
CA SER A 368 46.18 -3.92 -5.80
C SER A 368 47.35 -4.18 -6.75
N ARG A 369 47.52 -3.34 -7.79
CA ARG A 369 48.79 -3.28 -8.54
C ARG A 369 48.98 -1.93 -9.23
N LYS A 370 49.49 -0.94 -8.47
CA LYS A 370 50.47 0.06 -8.91
C LYS A 370 50.76 1.06 -7.79
N ALA A 371 51.56 0.62 -6.81
CA ALA A 371 52.36 1.52 -5.99
C ALA A 371 53.59 0.75 -5.50
N LYS A 372 54.59 0.58 -6.38
CA LYS A 372 56.01 0.50 -6.02
C LYS A 372 56.91 0.40 -7.27
N LYS A 373 57.99 1.20 -7.21
CA LYS A 373 59.17 1.32 -8.10
C LYS A 373 58.95 2.19 -9.34
N GLN A 374 59.76 3.18 -9.70
CA GLN A 374 60.92 3.97 -9.18
C GLN A 374 61.40 4.77 -10.45
N PRO A 375 62.42 5.67 -10.43
CA PRO A 375 63.42 5.95 -9.41
C PRO A 375 63.13 7.20 -8.56
#